data_AF-A0A1B6DTL6-F1
#
_entry.id   AF-A0A1B6DTL6-F1
#
_cell.length_a   1.000
_cell.length_b   1.000
_cell.length_c   1.000
_cell.angle_alpha   90.00
_cell.angle_beta   90.00
_cell.angle_gamma   90.00
#
_symmetry.space_group_name_H-M   'P 1'
#
loop_
_entity.id
_entity.type
_entity.pdbx_description
1 polymer ?
#
loop_
_entity_poly.entity_id
_entity_poly.type
_entity_poly.pdbx_seq_one_letter_code
_entity_poly.pdbx_strand_id
1 'polypeptide(L)'
;FFSMAMRSNISLNCGSLMCSSLINKQTVGRLQNLISSSCIEHLDFMNTVDTSEMTFNQFKQMEHDYIGYQSLTDVPKAQMYTEESFSIANFESKPIYDILDAIRNSTGLHMKCQLYGLLLKREGPNYVFNDFTVEEHLKNLYHTAGCLHYWIAVRYCSSLLNHTVDSISPFITTVLVNGKELTVGVIGREETVFDKPLTPAEIRSVIYSTIQPYDVIQAVLQQEIVLYCGRLIGTNPDAFKGILKIRVGWVLEAMKLCLQMIYSNYKPIGNHSPYEVRQLLYKVLSVRDWAVKEKLTPLQRRQLEGCLCRVPTQFYNQVWDILTRTPQGIRVQGHTLPHQPTLSSMSRSELKFALLVEDILNHIQQPEYRQIIVELLCIVSTILQRNPELTFRNQLDLDELVSEAFKMFCKDHDLEEVRDVSMFFASIPSVTTGYLARAVVNNVLKGGQLATANIGNQEEEDFCKIS
;
A
#
# COMPACT_ATOMS: atom_id res chain seq x y z
N PHE A 1 -13.32 -3.98 -8.35
CA PHE A 1 -12.85 -3.26 -9.54
C PHE A 1 -13.30 -3.87 -10.87
N PHE A 2 -12.85 -5.06 -11.30
CA PHE A 2 -13.38 -5.72 -12.52
C PHE A 2 -14.90 -5.94 -12.47
N SER A 3 -15.45 -6.24 -11.28
CA SER A 3 -16.90 -6.34 -11.04
C SER A 3 -17.66 -5.04 -11.29
N MET A 4 -17.09 -3.88 -10.96
CA MET A 4 -17.81 -2.60 -10.96
C MET A 4 -17.88 -1.96 -12.35
N ALA A 5 -16.86 -2.19 -13.19
CA ALA A 5 -16.89 -1.82 -14.61
C ALA A 5 -17.74 -2.78 -15.46
N MET A 6 -17.93 -4.03 -15.01
CA MET A 6 -18.73 -5.04 -15.73
C MET A 6 -20.19 -5.13 -15.25
N ARG A 7 -20.51 -4.88 -13.97
CA ARG A 7 -21.87 -5.08 -13.42
C ARG A 7 -22.90 -4.06 -13.89
N SER A 8 -22.48 -2.87 -14.32
CA SER A 8 -23.39 -1.91 -14.97
C SER A 8 -23.89 -2.39 -16.36
N ASN A 9 -23.38 -3.51 -16.88
CA ASN A 9 -23.89 -4.14 -18.11
C ASN A 9 -24.94 -5.24 -17.87
N ILE A 10 -25.36 -5.50 -16.64
CA ILE A 10 -26.26 -6.63 -16.33
C ILE A 10 -27.44 -6.15 -15.48
N SER A 11 -28.33 -5.37 -16.08
CA SER A 11 -29.74 -5.31 -15.69
C SER A 11 -30.57 -5.92 -16.82
N LEU A 12 -30.59 -7.25 -16.91
CA LEU A 12 -31.46 -7.97 -17.84
C LEU A 12 -32.80 -8.22 -17.13
N ASN A 13 -33.83 -7.55 -17.65
CA ASN A 13 -35.22 -7.85 -17.36
C ASN A 13 -35.49 -9.33 -17.69
N CYS A 14 -35.96 -10.10 -16.71
CA CYS A 14 -36.35 -11.50 -16.90
C CYS A 14 -37.55 -11.58 -17.86
N GLY A 15 -37.27 -11.85 -19.12
CA GLY A 15 -38.25 -12.09 -20.16
C GLY A 15 -37.59 -12.01 -21.53
N SER A 16 -37.20 -13.17 -22.06
CA SER A 16 -36.48 -13.37 -23.33
C SER A 16 -34.95 -13.30 -23.22
N LEU A 17 -34.32 -14.49 -23.22
CA LEU A 17 -32.87 -14.71 -23.29
C LEU A 17 -32.31 -14.10 -24.58
N MET A 18 -31.68 -12.93 -24.47
CA MET A 18 -30.76 -12.34 -25.44
C MET A 18 -29.40 -12.21 -24.74
N CYS A 19 -28.41 -12.98 -25.19
CA CYS A 19 -27.00 -12.77 -24.82
C CYS A 19 -26.57 -11.37 -25.24
N SER A 20 -26.40 -10.45 -24.29
CA SER A 20 -25.76 -9.15 -24.53
C SER A 20 -24.24 -9.30 -24.44
N SER A 21 -23.61 -9.69 -25.55
CA SER A 21 -22.19 -9.48 -25.76
C SER A 21 -21.94 -8.04 -26.21
N LEU A 22 -21.09 -7.32 -25.47
CA LEU A 22 -20.47 -6.07 -25.92
C LEU A 22 -19.54 -6.39 -27.09
N ILE A 23 -20.11 -6.39 -28.29
CA ILE A 23 -19.39 -6.48 -29.54
C ILE A 23 -19.20 -5.04 -30.03
N ASN A 24 -17.99 -4.51 -29.84
CA ASN A 24 -17.43 -3.60 -30.84
C ASN A 24 -17.67 -4.26 -32.19
N LYS A 25 -18.36 -3.57 -33.10
CA LYS A 25 -18.87 -4.04 -34.39
C LYS A 25 -17.75 -4.64 -35.29
N GLN A 26 -17.23 -5.78 -34.90
CA GLN A 26 -16.55 -6.75 -35.71
C GLN A 26 -17.49 -7.94 -35.72
N THR A 27 -17.81 -8.39 -36.93
CA THR A 27 -18.62 -9.57 -37.21
C THR A 27 -18.13 -10.77 -36.39
N VAL A 28 -18.68 -10.93 -35.18
CA VAL A 28 -18.51 -12.16 -34.41
C VAL A 28 -19.23 -13.22 -35.22
N GLY A 29 -18.46 -14.19 -35.72
CA GLY A 29 -19.01 -15.32 -36.44
C GLY A 29 -20.06 -16.07 -35.61
N ARG A 30 -20.66 -17.08 -36.23
CA ARG A 30 -21.64 -17.96 -35.57
C ARG A 30 -21.11 -18.44 -34.20
N LEU A 31 -21.95 -18.42 -33.16
CA LEU A 31 -21.62 -18.87 -31.79
C LEU A 31 -20.90 -20.23 -31.77
N GLN A 32 -21.24 -21.11 -32.71
CA GLN A 32 -20.63 -22.42 -32.92
C GLN A 32 -19.11 -22.36 -33.20
N ASN A 33 -18.59 -21.27 -33.74
CA ASN A 33 -17.15 -21.07 -34.00
C ASN A 33 -16.38 -20.68 -32.72
N LEU A 34 -17.06 -20.22 -31.67
CA LEU A 34 -16.44 -19.86 -30.39
C LEU A 34 -16.32 -21.04 -29.44
N ILE A 35 -17.16 -22.08 -29.63
CA ILE A 35 -17.17 -23.30 -28.79
C ILE A 35 -15.78 -23.95 -28.72
N SER A 36 -15.06 -24.00 -29.84
CA SER A 36 -13.72 -24.61 -29.93
C SER A 36 -12.63 -23.91 -29.12
N SER A 37 -12.84 -22.63 -28.77
CA SER A 37 -11.90 -21.80 -28.02
C SER A 37 -12.40 -21.46 -26.60
N SER A 38 -13.61 -21.89 -26.26
CA SER A 38 -14.24 -21.61 -24.97
C SER A 38 -13.82 -22.62 -23.91
N CYS A 39 -13.68 -22.15 -22.66
CA CYS A 39 -13.54 -23.05 -21.52
C CYS A 39 -14.90 -23.64 -21.18
N ILE A 40 -14.98 -24.97 -21.08
CA ILE A 40 -16.17 -25.70 -20.64
C ILE A 40 -15.99 -25.99 -19.15
N GLU A 41 -16.90 -25.47 -18.33
CA GLU A 41 -16.96 -25.79 -16.90
C GLU A 41 -18.27 -26.54 -16.64
N HIS A 42 -18.17 -27.70 -15.97
CA HIS A 42 -19.33 -28.49 -15.60
C HIS A 42 -20.03 -27.87 -14.38
N LEU A 43 -21.33 -27.61 -14.50
CA LEU A 43 -22.13 -27.13 -13.39
C LEU A 43 -22.66 -28.33 -12.58
N ASP A 44 -21.96 -28.71 -11.52
CA ASP A 44 -22.28 -29.87 -10.67
C ASP A 44 -23.50 -29.66 -9.74
N PHE A 45 -24.17 -28.51 -9.83
CA PHE A 45 -25.24 -28.10 -8.91
C PHE A 45 -26.67 -28.24 -9.47
N MET A 46 -26.86 -28.91 -10.61
CA MET A 46 -28.18 -29.01 -11.27
C MET A 46 -29.13 -30.08 -10.70
N ASN A 47 -28.81 -30.72 -9.56
CA ASN A 47 -29.61 -31.81 -8.99
C ASN A 47 -30.99 -31.37 -8.45
N THR A 48 -31.29 -30.07 -8.41
CA THR A 48 -32.57 -29.52 -7.92
C THR A 48 -33.53 -29.08 -9.03
N VAL A 49 -33.13 -29.20 -10.30
CA VAL A 49 -33.96 -28.79 -11.43
C VAL A 49 -34.58 -30.03 -12.06
N ASP A 50 -35.92 -30.08 -12.09
CA ASP A 50 -36.64 -31.15 -12.78
C ASP A 50 -36.41 -30.99 -14.29
N THR A 51 -35.52 -31.83 -14.84
CA THR A 51 -35.05 -31.75 -16.23
C THR A 51 -36.01 -32.43 -17.21
N SER A 52 -37.09 -33.03 -16.71
CA SER A 52 -38.08 -33.77 -17.51
C SER A 52 -38.89 -32.89 -18.47
N GLU A 53 -38.97 -31.57 -18.23
CA GLU A 53 -39.68 -30.61 -19.10
C GLU A 53 -38.75 -29.74 -19.97
N MET A 54 -37.43 -29.83 -19.82
CA MET A 54 -36.48 -28.97 -20.54
C MET A 54 -35.90 -29.69 -21.78
N THR A 55 -36.39 -29.34 -22.97
CA THR A 55 -35.81 -29.82 -24.23
C THR A 55 -34.60 -28.97 -24.61
N PHE A 56 -33.39 -29.46 -24.31
CA PHE A 56 -32.15 -28.79 -24.71
C PHE A 56 -31.71 -29.25 -26.11
N ASN A 57 -31.73 -28.34 -27.08
CA ASN A 57 -31.01 -28.56 -28.33
C ASN A 57 -29.53 -28.27 -28.10
N GLN A 58 -28.73 -29.33 -27.95
CA GLN A 58 -27.28 -29.21 -27.77
C GLN A 58 -26.66 -28.51 -28.97
N PHE A 59 -25.92 -27.43 -28.73
CA PHE A 59 -25.17 -26.76 -29.79
C PHE A 59 -24.07 -27.70 -30.28
N LYS A 60 -24.15 -28.14 -31.54
CA LYS A 60 -23.07 -28.90 -32.18
C LYS A 60 -21.96 -27.95 -32.61
N GLN A 61 -20.74 -28.26 -32.19
CA GLN A 61 -19.52 -27.67 -32.75
C GLN A 61 -19.52 -27.93 -34.27
N MET A 62 -19.28 -26.88 -35.07
CA MET A 62 -19.11 -27.08 -36.50
C MET A 62 -17.70 -27.61 -36.76
N GLU A 63 -17.60 -28.84 -37.29
CA GLU A 63 -16.36 -29.39 -37.80
C GLU A 63 -16.04 -28.67 -39.12
N HIS A 64 -14.98 -27.84 -39.12
CA HIS A 64 -14.43 -27.27 -40.34
C HIS A 64 -13.19 -28.07 -40.71
N ASP A 65 -13.10 -28.54 -41.97
CA ASP A 65 -11.94 -29.27 -42.51
C ASP A 65 -10.63 -28.46 -42.47
N TYR A 66 -10.72 -27.15 -42.23
CA TYR A 66 -9.59 -26.26 -42.03
C TYR A 66 -9.91 -25.24 -40.93
N ILE A 67 -9.41 -25.48 -39.72
CA ILE A 67 -9.42 -24.47 -38.67
C ILE A 67 -8.28 -23.50 -38.96
N GLY A 68 -8.54 -22.55 -39.86
CA GLY A 68 -7.70 -21.39 -40.05
C GLY A 68 -7.76 -20.51 -38.79
N TYR A 69 -7.08 -20.90 -37.73
CA TYR A 69 -6.77 -20.00 -36.63
C TYR A 69 -5.92 -18.87 -37.24
N GLN A 70 -6.56 -17.75 -37.57
CA GLN A 70 -5.84 -16.48 -37.57
C GLN A 70 -5.26 -16.37 -36.16
N SER A 71 -3.94 -16.42 -36.07
CA SER A 71 -3.24 -16.36 -34.80
C SER A 71 -3.77 -15.15 -34.02
N LEU A 72 -4.23 -15.36 -32.78
CA LEU A 72 -4.65 -14.28 -31.89
C LEU A 72 -3.52 -13.28 -31.59
N THR A 73 -2.30 -13.57 -32.05
CA THR A 73 -1.16 -12.65 -32.05
C THR A 73 -1.32 -11.46 -32.99
N ASP A 74 -2.19 -11.56 -34.01
CA ASP A 74 -2.35 -10.54 -35.06
C ASP A 74 -3.56 -9.63 -34.81
N VAL A 75 -4.21 -9.74 -33.64
CA VAL A 75 -5.25 -8.79 -33.23
C VAL A 75 -4.58 -7.43 -32.99
N PRO A 76 -4.99 -6.35 -33.69
CA PRO A 76 -4.47 -5.03 -33.43
C PRO A 76 -4.65 -4.69 -31.95
N LYS A 77 -3.56 -4.50 -31.22
CA LYS A 77 -3.64 -3.97 -29.85
C LYS A 77 -4.31 -2.60 -29.96
N ALA A 78 -5.43 -2.42 -29.28
CA ALA A 78 -6.09 -1.12 -29.23
C ALA A 78 -5.05 -0.05 -28.84
N GLN A 79 -4.93 1.00 -29.65
CA GLN A 79 -4.03 2.10 -29.34
C GLN A 79 -4.44 2.68 -27.98
N MET A 80 -3.50 2.71 -27.04
CA MET A 80 -3.75 3.25 -25.71
C MET A 80 -3.95 4.76 -25.81
N TYR A 81 -5.07 5.25 -25.28
CA TYR A 81 -5.32 6.69 -25.20
C TYR A 81 -4.32 7.33 -24.23
N THR A 82 -3.65 8.39 -24.68
CA THR A 82 -2.74 9.21 -23.89
C THR A 82 -3.00 10.68 -24.15
N GLU A 83 -2.84 11.49 -23.11
CA GLU A 83 -3.00 12.94 -23.18
C GLU A 83 -1.95 13.63 -22.30
N GLU A 84 -1.71 14.91 -22.57
CA GLU A 84 -0.81 15.74 -21.78
C GLU A 84 -1.41 16.01 -20.39
N SER A 85 -0.54 16.03 -19.38
CA SER A 85 -0.94 16.32 -18.00
C SER A 85 -1.41 17.76 -17.86
N PHE A 86 -2.64 17.95 -17.37
CA PHE A 86 -3.22 19.26 -17.12
C PHE A 86 -3.39 19.51 -15.61
N SER A 87 -3.12 20.75 -15.17
CA SER A 87 -3.28 21.17 -13.77
C SER A 87 -4.48 22.11 -13.60
N ILE A 88 -5.31 21.79 -12.62
CA ILE A 88 -6.55 22.53 -12.29
C ILE A 88 -6.26 23.84 -11.55
N ALA A 89 -5.05 24.01 -10.99
CA ALA A 89 -4.72 25.14 -10.11
C ALA A 89 -5.06 26.50 -10.74
N ASN A 90 -4.95 26.62 -12.06
CA ASN A 90 -5.25 27.83 -12.81
C ASN A 90 -6.76 28.18 -12.89
N PHE A 91 -7.65 27.28 -12.47
CA PHE A 91 -9.11 27.43 -12.56
C PHE A 91 -9.80 27.50 -11.19
N GLU A 92 -9.11 27.17 -10.10
CA GLU A 92 -9.69 27.16 -8.75
C GLU A 92 -10.21 28.52 -8.28
N SER A 93 -9.63 29.62 -8.76
CA SER A 93 -10.05 31.00 -8.45
C SER A 93 -10.89 31.65 -9.55
N LYS A 94 -11.01 31.01 -10.72
CA LYS A 94 -11.74 31.57 -11.87
C LYS A 94 -13.25 31.48 -11.67
N PRO A 95 -14.04 32.40 -12.24
CA PRO A 95 -15.49 32.33 -12.21
C PRO A 95 -16.03 31.13 -13.00
N ILE A 96 -17.28 30.75 -12.72
CA ILE A 96 -17.90 29.54 -13.28
C ILE A 96 -17.95 29.56 -14.82
N TYR A 97 -18.21 30.72 -15.44
CA TYR A 97 -18.30 30.82 -16.89
C TYR A 97 -16.98 30.45 -17.59
N ASP A 98 -15.82 30.78 -17.02
CA ASP A 98 -14.51 30.40 -17.56
C ASP A 98 -14.29 28.89 -17.50
N ILE A 99 -14.83 28.23 -16.46
CA ILE A 99 -14.78 26.77 -16.31
C ILE A 99 -15.67 26.12 -17.37
N LEU A 100 -16.89 26.64 -17.57
CA LEU A 100 -17.81 26.12 -18.57
C LEU A 100 -17.26 26.28 -19.99
N ASP A 101 -16.62 27.40 -20.30
CA ASP A 101 -15.96 27.62 -21.59
C ASP A 101 -14.77 26.67 -21.78
N ALA A 102 -13.95 26.47 -20.74
CA ALA A 102 -12.88 25.47 -20.77
C ALA A 102 -13.40 24.04 -20.99
N ILE A 103 -14.54 23.66 -20.40
CA ILE A 103 -15.16 22.35 -20.63
C ILE A 103 -15.55 22.20 -22.11
N ARG A 104 -16.13 23.23 -22.73
CA ARG A 104 -16.54 23.20 -24.15
C ARG A 104 -15.36 23.05 -25.09
N ASN A 105 -14.27 23.75 -24.81
CA ASN A 105 -13.09 23.79 -25.67
C ASN A 105 -12.11 22.63 -25.41
N SER A 106 -12.27 21.92 -24.30
CA SER A 106 -11.40 20.79 -23.94
C SER A 106 -11.66 19.55 -24.81
N THR A 107 -10.57 18.91 -25.25
CA THR A 107 -10.60 17.60 -25.93
C THR A 107 -10.14 16.45 -25.03
N GLY A 108 -9.31 16.75 -24.03
CA GLY A 108 -8.76 15.78 -23.08
C GLY A 108 -9.80 15.24 -22.09
N LEU A 109 -9.72 13.94 -21.82
CA LEU A 109 -10.67 13.24 -20.95
C LEU A 109 -10.40 13.53 -19.47
N HIS A 110 -9.16 13.44 -18.98
CA HIS A 110 -8.84 13.78 -17.59
C HIS A 110 -9.10 15.25 -17.33
N MET A 111 -8.76 16.13 -18.28
CA MET A 111 -9.05 17.57 -18.17
C MET A 111 -10.54 17.82 -17.95
N LYS A 112 -11.43 17.16 -18.71
CA LYS A 112 -12.88 17.22 -18.49
C LYS A 112 -13.27 16.70 -17.11
N CYS A 113 -12.76 15.54 -16.71
CA CYS A 113 -13.04 14.96 -15.39
C CYS A 113 -12.69 15.94 -14.26
N GLN A 114 -11.53 16.59 -14.39
CA GLN A 114 -11.02 17.58 -13.46
C GLN A 114 -11.90 18.84 -13.39
N LEU A 115 -12.28 19.41 -14.55
CA LEU A 115 -13.15 20.58 -14.63
C LEU A 115 -14.56 20.31 -14.08
N TYR A 116 -15.13 19.14 -14.40
CA TYR A 116 -16.41 18.72 -13.81
C TYR A 116 -16.28 18.45 -12.30
N GLY A 117 -15.13 17.99 -11.82
CA GLY A 117 -14.86 17.87 -10.38
C GLY A 117 -14.86 19.23 -9.68
N LEU A 118 -14.32 20.27 -10.32
CA LEU A 118 -14.38 21.64 -9.79
C LEU A 118 -15.81 22.17 -9.78
N LEU A 119 -16.59 21.90 -10.83
CA LEU A 119 -17.99 22.28 -10.92
C LEU A 119 -18.84 21.55 -9.86
N LEU A 120 -18.61 20.25 -9.67
CA LEU A 120 -19.25 19.44 -8.63
C LEU A 120 -18.99 20.02 -7.24
N LYS A 121 -17.76 20.48 -6.95
CA LYS A 121 -17.39 21.07 -5.66
C LYS A 121 -18.09 22.40 -5.40
N ARG A 122 -18.39 23.18 -6.44
CA ARG A 122 -18.96 24.54 -6.31
C ARG A 122 -20.48 24.56 -6.34
N GLU A 123 -21.07 23.87 -7.32
CA GLU A 123 -22.51 23.93 -7.61
C GLU A 123 -23.27 22.66 -7.18
N GLY A 124 -22.54 21.57 -6.91
CA GLY A 124 -23.12 20.28 -6.55
C GLY A 124 -23.47 19.39 -7.75
N PRO A 125 -24.00 18.17 -7.49
CA PRO A 125 -24.20 17.14 -8.51
C PRO A 125 -25.35 17.42 -9.48
N ASN A 126 -26.36 18.19 -9.02
CA ASN A 126 -27.59 18.46 -9.77
C ASN A 126 -27.49 19.69 -10.69
N TYR A 127 -26.34 20.37 -10.73
CA TYR A 127 -26.15 21.50 -11.64
C TYR A 127 -26.26 21.03 -13.09
N VAL A 128 -27.07 21.72 -13.89
CA VAL A 128 -27.35 21.33 -15.29
C VAL A 128 -26.46 22.12 -16.24
N PHE A 129 -25.77 21.41 -17.12
CA PHE A 129 -24.94 21.98 -18.18
C PHE A 129 -25.07 21.13 -19.44
N ASN A 130 -25.28 21.76 -20.61
CA ASN A 130 -25.51 21.06 -21.88
C ASN A 130 -26.58 19.94 -21.75
N ASP A 131 -27.73 20.28 -21.17
CA ASP A 131 -28.91 19.40 -20.99
C ASP A 131 -28.75 18.19 -20.06
N PHE A 132 -27.57 18.00 -19.43
CA PHE A 132 -27.34 16.94 -18.44
C PHE A 132 -26.83 17.51 -17.12
N THR A 133 -27.05 16.76 -16.04
CA THR A 133 -26.48 17.07 -14.73
C THR A 133 -24.97 16.82 -14.69
N VAL A 134 -24.26 17.48 -13.77
CA VAL A 134 -22.83 17.21 -13.53
C VAL A 134 -22.58 15.74 -13.21
N GLU A 135 -23.45 15.11 -12.43
CA GLU A 135 -23.35 13.68 -12.11
C GLU A 135 -23.46 12.80 -13.37
N GLU A 136 -24.41 13.09 -14.27
CA GLU A 136 -24.55 12.36 -15.54
C GLU A 136 -23.34 12.55 -16.46
N HIS A 137 -22.78 13.76 -16.54
CA HIS A 137 -21.53 13.99 -17.27
C HIS A 137 -20.38 13.18 -16.69
N LEU A 138 -20.23 13.14 -15.36
CA LEU A 138 -19.20 12.35 -14.70
C LEU A 138 -19.38 10.84 -14.92
N LYS A 139 -20.62 10.33 -14.92
CA LYS A 139 -20.94 8.93 -15.27
C LYS A 139 -20.57 8.63 -16.72
N ASN A 140 -20.91 9.50 -17.66
CA ASN A 140 -20.58 9.34 -19.09
C ASN A 140 -19.06 9.35 -19.33
N LEU A 141 -18.35 10.27 -18.66
CA LEU A 141 -16.88 10.33 -18.68
C LEU A 141 -16.25 9.07 -18.08
N TYR A 142 -16.78 8.57 -16.95
CA TYR A 142 -16.35 7.32 -16.33
C TYR A 142 -16.50 6.14 -17.31
N HIS A 143 -17.64 6.00 -17.98
CA HIS A 143 -17.87 4.94 -18.96
C HIS A 143 -16.92 5.06 -20.17
N THR A 144 -16.77 6.26 -20.72
CA THR A 144 -15.90 6.52 -21.87
C THR A 144 -14.43 6.24 -21.52
N ALA A 145 -13.98 6.67 -20.34
CA ALA A 145 -12.63 6.38 -19.84
C ALA A 145 -12.39 4.88 -19.67
N GLY A 146 -13.41 4.15 -19.21
CA GLY A 146 -13.37 2.69 -19.11
C GLY A 146 -13.21 2.00 -20.46
N CYS A 147 -13.96 2.43 -21.48
CA CYS A 147 -13.86 1.91 -22.84
C CYS A 147 -12.50 2.18 -23.50
N LEU A 148 -11.88 3.32 -23.16
CA LEU A 148 -10.55 3.70 -23.67
C LEU A 148 -9.39 3.15 -22.81
N HIS A 149 -9.69 2.42 -21.73
CA HIS A 149 -8.70 1.95 -20.75
C HIS A 149 -7.82 3.07 -20.18
N TYR A 150 -8.38 4.27 -20.05
CA TYR A 150 -7.66 5.42 -19.51
C TYR A 150 -7.88 5.55 -18.01
N TRP A 151 -7.09 4.78 -17.26
CA TRP A 151 -7.34 4.47 -15.85
C TRP A 151 -7.30 5.66 -14.91
N ILE A 152 -6.50 6.68 -15.20
CA ILE A 152 -6.44 7.87 -14.35
C ILE A 152 -7.77 8.63 -14.35
N ALA A 153 -8.43 8.76 -15.51
CA ALA A 153 -9.76 9.36 -15.61
C ALA A 153 -10.84 8.46 -14.97
N VAL A 154 -10.75 7.13 -15.15
CA VAL A 154 -11.64 6.17 -14.48
C VAL A 154 -11.59 6.35 -12.96
N ARG A 155 -10.38 6.38 -12.38
CA ARG A 155 -10.19 6.55 -10.93
C ARG A 155 -10.63 7.93 -10.46
N TYR A 156 -10.38 8.97 -11.24
CA TYR A 156 -10.81 10.33 -10.91
C TYR A 156 -12.34 10.43 -10.84
N CYS A 157 -13.06 10.00 -11.88
CA CYS A 157 -14.53 10.00 -11.86
C CYS A 157 -15.10 9.08 -10.78
N SER A 158 -14.53 7.88 -10.64
CA SER A 158 -14.93 6.92 -9.59
C SER A 158 -14.82 7.53 -8.19
N SER A 159 -13.78 8.32 -7.96
CA SER A 159 -13.61 9.04 -6.70
C SER A 159 -14.70 10.09 -6.52
N LEU A 160 -14.93 10.96 -7.50
CA LEU A 160 -15.95 12.02 -7.43
C LEU A 160 -17.37 11.49 -7.25
N LEU A 161 -17.68 10.34 -7.86
CA LEU A 161 -18.96 9.65 -7.72
C LEU A 161 -19.07 8.84 -6.43
N ASN A 162 -18.06 8.88 -5.57
CA ASN A 162 -17.98 8.17 -4.29
C ASN A 162 -18.19 6.65 -4.42
N HIS A 163 -17.70 6.05 -5.51
CA HIS A 163 -17.77 4.62 -5.79
C HIS A 163 -16.87 3.80 -4.87
N THR A 164 -17.47 2.90 -4.08
CA THR A 164 -16.72 1.96 -3.24
C THR A 164 -16.55 0.60 -3.88
N VAL A 165 -15.45 -0.08 -3.55
CA VAL A 165 -15.21 -1.45 -3.98
C VAL A 165 -16.15 -2.43 -3.28
N ASP A 166 -16.91 -3.19 -4.08
CA ASP A 166 -17.71 -4.33 -3.60
C ASP A 166 -16.86 -5.28 -2.75
N SER A 167 -17.40 -5.71 -1.61
CA SER A 167 -16.78 -6.71 -0.73
C SER A 167 -15.38 -6.32 -0.20
N ILE A 168 -15.11 -5.03 0.00
CA ILE A 168 -13.87 -4.58 0.65
C ILE A 168 -13.78 -5.05 2.13
N SER A 169 -14.91 -5.12 2.86
CA SER A 169 -14.93 -5.54 4.26
C SER A 169 -14.34 -6.95 4.50
N PRO A 170 -14.72 -8.02 3.76
CA PRO A 170 -14.08 -9.33 3.87
C PRO A 170 -12.55 -9.32 3.73
N PHE A 171 -12.01 -8.51 2.81
CA PHE A 171 -10.57 -8.42 2.59
C PHE A 171 -9.85 -7.72 3.75
N ILE A 172 -10.46 -6.67 4.32
CA ILE A 172 -9.97 -6.05 5.55
C ILE A 172 -9.97 -7.07 6.68
N THR A 173 -11.09 -7.79 6.89
CA THR A 173 -11.18 -8.83 7.92
C THR A 173 -10.10 -9.90 7.74
N THR A 174 -9.78 -10.29 6.50
CA THR A 174 -8.72 -11.27 6.24
C THR A 174 -7.34 -10.75 6.70
N VAL A 175 -7.05 -9.46 6.50
CA VAL A 175 -5.82 -8.83 7.01
C VAL A 175 -5.79 -8.87 8.55
N LEU A 176 -6.89 -8.49 9.21
CA LEU A 176 -6.98 -8.45 10.68
C LEU A 176 -6.84 -9.84 11.32
N VAL A 177 -7.50 -10.85 10.76
CA VAL A 177 -7.44 -12.24 11.27
C VAL A 177 -6.03 -12.83 11.12
N ASN A 178 -5.23 -12.36 10.17
CA ASN A 178 -3.81 -12.72 10.04
C ASN A 178 -2.89 -11.94 11.01
N GLY A 179 -3.46 -11.26 12.02
CA GLY A 179 -2.71 -10.58 13.08
C GLY A 179 -1.98 -9.32 12.59
N LYS A 180 -2.53 -8.64 11.58
CA LYS A 180 -1.99 -7.40 11.04
C LYS A 180 -2.94 -6.25 11.29
N GLU A 181 -2.41 -5.05 11.46
CA GLU A 181 -3.19 -3.82 11.37
C GLU A 181 -3.17 -3.27 9.94
N LEU A 182 -4.17 -2.47 9.61
CA LEU A 182 -4.29 -1.80 8.31
C LEU A 182 -4.59 -0.32 8.54
N THR A 183 -3.92 0.59 7.83
CA THR A 183 -4.27 2.01 7.84
C THR A 183 -4.48 2.54 6.45
N VAL A 184 -5.35 3.53 6.33
CA VAL A 184 -5.58 4.31 5.10
C VAL A 184 -5.44 5.80 5.41
N GLY A 185 -4.90 6.55 4.45
CA GLY A 185 -4.57 7.97 4.64
C GLY A 185 -3.49 8.43 3.67
N VAL A 186 -3.39 9.76 3.48
CA VAL A 186 -2.37 10.37 2.62
C VAL A 186 -1.14 10.69 3.48
N ILE A 187 0.06 10.43 2.96
CA ILE A 187 1.32 10.68 3.67
C ILE A 187 1.41 12.16 4.09
N GLY A 188 1.83 12.39 5.34
CA GLY A 188 1.90 13.73 5.94
C GLY A 188 0.57 14.26 6.47
N ARG A 189 -0.52 13.47 6.40
CA ARG A 189 -1.83 13.74 7.01
C ARG A 189 -2.16 12.69 8.06
N GLU A 190 -3.29 12.88 8.75
CA GLU A 190 -3.81 11.88 9.69
C GLU A 190 -4.17 10.59 8.94
N GLU A 191 -3.81 9.46 9.54
CA GLU A 191 -4.16 8.13 9.06
C GLU A 191 -5.24 7.52 9.95
N THR A 192 -6.21 6.88 9.32
CA THR A 192 -7.25 6.12 10.01
C THR A 192 -6.83 4.65 10.10
N VAL A 193 -6.83 4.12 11.33
CA VAL A 193 -6.54 2.71 11.61
C VAL A 193 -7.80 1.89 11.49
N PHE A 194 -7.73 0.78 10.74
CA PHE A 194 -8.73 -0.27 10.72
C PHE A 194 -8.24 -1.37 11.65
N ASP A 195 -8.64 -1.31 12.92
CA ASP A 195 -8.31 -2.26 13.98
C ASP A 195 -9.42 -3.29 14.22
N LYS A 196 -10.62 -3.02 13.69
CA LYS A 196 -11.80 -3.88 13.75
C LYS A 196 -12.48 -3.98 12.39
N PRO A 197 -13.30 -5.03 12.15
CA PRO A 197 -14.12 -5.11 10.96
C PRO A 197 -15.06 -3.90 10.87
N LEU A 198 -15.06 -3.23 9.71
CA LEU A 198 -15.90 -2.07 9.42
C LEU A 198 -16.97 -2.41 8.39
N THR A 199 -18.12 -1.78 8.51
CA THR A 199 -19.20 -1.85 7.50
C THR A 199 -18.80 -1.13 6.22
N PRO A 200 -19.38 -1.48 5.06
CA PRO A 200 -19.11 -0.77 3.80
C PRO A 200 -19.36 0.74 3.88
N ALA A 201 -20.36 1.17 4.66
CA ALA A 201 -20.68 2.59 4.85
C ALA A 201 -19.62 3.34 5.66
N GLU A 202 -19.09 2.73 6.73
CA GLU A 202 -17.99 3.31 7.51
C GLU A 202 -16.71 3.42 6.67
N ILE A 203 -16.38 2.38 5.90
CA ILE A 203 -15.23 2.37 5.00
C ILE A 203 -15.37 3.47 3.95
N ARG A 204 -16.56 3.59 3.34
CA ARG A 204 -16.88 4.68 2.40
C ARG A 204 -16.63 6.04 3.04
N SER A 205 -17.18 6.26 4.23
CA SER A 205 -17.03 7.52 4.96
C SER A 205 -15.56 7.85 5.17
N VAL A 206 -14.77 6.90 5.68
CA VAL A 206 -13.34 7.11 5.95
C VAL A 206 -12.56 7.47 4.69
N ILE A 207 -12.76 6.73 3.59
CA ILE A 207 -12.02 6.97 2.34
C ILE A 207 -12.28 8.38 1.81
N TYR A 208 -13.54 8.80 1.80
CA TYR A 208 -13.92 10.08 1.22
C TYR A 208 -13.78 11.27 2.19
N SER A 209 -13.69 11.03 3.51
CA SER A 209 -13.38 12.07 4.49
C SER A 209 -11.89 12.28 4.72
N THR A 210 -11.08 11.21 4.64
CA THR A 210 -9.67 11.21 5.06
C THR A 210 -8.70 11.27 3.87
N ILE A 211 -9.06 10.70 2.72
CA ILE A 211 -8.15 10.55 1.58
C ILE A 211 -8.50 11.53 0.45
N GLN A 212 -9.74 11.48 -0.04
CA GLN A 212 -10.19 12.27 -1.21
C GLN A 212 -9.91 13.78 -1.11
N PRO A 213 -10.06 14.45 0.06
CA PRO A 213 -9.81 15.89 0.15
C PRO A 213 -8.36 16.29 -0.15
N TYR A 214 -7.43 15.36 0.03
CA TYR A 214 -6.00 15.59 -0.21
C TYR A 214 -5.53 14.97 -1.53
N ASP A 215 -6.09 13.83 -1.93
CA ASP A 215 -5.77 13.18 -3.20
C ASP A 215 -6.96 12.34 -3.72
N VAL A 216 -7.57 12.84 -4.79
CA VAL A 216 -8.76 12.25 -5.43
C VAL A 216 -8.46 10.85 -5.98
N ILE A 217 -7.28 10.63 -6.57
CA ILE A 217 -6.92 9.35 -7.20
C ILE A 217 -6.57 8.31 -6.12
N GLN A 218 -5.89 8.74 -5.06
CA GLN A 218 -5.54 7.84 -3.94
C GLN A 218 -6.77 7.27 -3.23
N ALA A 219 -7.87 8.02 -3.15
CA ALA A 219 -9.11 7.49 -2.57
C ALA A 219 -9.57 6.19 -3.26
N VAL A 220 -9.28 6.04 -4.54
CA VAL A 220 -9.57 4.82 -5.30
C VAL A 220 -8.43 3.81 -5.25
N LEU A 221 -7.18 4.26 -5.46
CA LEU A 221 -6.01 3.36 -5.43
C LEU A 221 -5.84 2.66 -4.08
N GLN A 222 -6.08 3.36 -2.96
CA GLN A 222 -5.95 2.74 -1.64
C GLN A 222 -7.01 1.63 -1.44
N GLN A 223 -8.23 1.78 -1.96
CA GLN A 223 -9.22 0.70 -1.98
C GLN A 223 -8.75 -0.51 -2.80
N GLU A 224 -8.16 -0.27 -3.98
CA GLU A 224 -7.57 -1.33 -4.81
C GLU A 224 -6.48 -2.08 -4.03
N ILE A 225 -5.56 -1.35 -3.40
CA ILE A 225 -4.45 -1.94 -2.64
C ILE A 225 -4.98 -2.72 -1.42
N VAL A 226 -5.94 -2.20 -0.67
CA VAL A 226 -6.57 -2.92 0.46
C VAL A 226 -7.13 -4.27 -0.02
N LEU A 227 -7.88 -4.28 -1.12
CA LEU A 227 -8.43 -5.50 -1.70
C LEU A 227 -7.32 -6.48 -2.10
N TYR A 228 -6.26 -5.99 -2.75
CA TYR A 228 -5.16 -6.84 -3.18
C TYR A 228 -4.34 -7.37 -2.01
N CYS A 229 -4.09 -6.57 -0.98
CA CYS A 229 -3.45 -7.01 0.26
C CYS A 229 -4.25 -8.11 0.95
N GLY A 230 -5.56 -7.93 1.11
CA GLY A 230 -6.42 -8.96 1.72
C GLY A 230 -6.48 -10.25 0.92
N ARG A 231 -6.38 -10.19 -0.41
CA ARG A 231 -6.25 -11.41 -1.23
C ARG A 231 -4.86 -12.04 -1.12
N LEU A 232 -3.81 -11.23 -1.20
CA LEU A 232 -2.42 -11.70 -1.19
C LEU A 232 -2.02 -12.29 0.15
N ILE A 233 -2.48 -11.76 1.27
CA ILE A 233 -2.14 -12.32 2.59
C ILE A 233 -2.71 -13.73 2.77
N GLY A 234 -3.87 -14.01 2.16
CA GLY A 234 -4.46 -15.35 2.16
C GLY A 234 -3.75 -16.36 1.26
N THR A 235 -3.15 -15.92 0.13
CA THR A 235 -2.46 -16.83 -0.80
C THR A 235 -0.95 -16.92 -0.57
N ASN A 236 -0.32 -15.81 -0.19
CA ASN A 236 1.13 -15.64 -0.08
C ASN A 236 1.48 -14.90 1.23
N PRO A 237 1.24 -15.50 2.40
CA PRO A 237 1.44 -14.85 3.70
C PRO A 237 2.91 -14.43 3.96
N ASP A 238 3.88 -15.14 3.38
CA ASP A 238 5.31 -14.83 3.51
C ASP A 238 5.67 -13.43 3.01
N ALA A 239 4.94 -12.92 2.00
CA ALA A 239 5.15 -11.57 1.49
C ALA A 239 4.89 -10.49 2.56
N PHE A 240 4.14 -10.80 3.63
CA PHE A 240 3.85 -9.90 4.74
C PHE A 240 4.68 -10.18 6.00
N LYS A 241 5.65 -11.10 5.94
CA LYS A 241 6.51 -11.41 7.08
C LYS A 241 7.36 -10.19 7.45
N GLY A 242 7.31 -9.83 8.73
CA GLY A 242 8.00 -8.65 9.27
C GLY A 242 7.23 -7.33 9.11
N ILE A 243 6.05 -7.33 8.48
CA ILE A 243 5.16 -6.16 8.45
C ILE A 243 4.09 -6.40 9.52
N LEU A 244 4.00 -5.56 10.55
CA LEU A 244 2.91 -5.66 11.54
C LEU A 244 1.71 -4.82 11.12
N LYS A 245 1.97 -3.59 10.67
CA LYS A 245 0.96 -2.61 10.24
C LYS A 245 1.11 -2.27 8.76
N ILE A 246 0.08 -2.59 7.96
CA ILE A 246 0.03 -2.27 6.54
C ILE A 246 -0.48 -0.84 6.37
N ARG A 247 0.43 0.11 6.22
CA ARG A 247 0.08 1.52 5.96
C ARG A 247 -0.09 1.74 4.46
N VAL A 248 -1.33 1.76 3.98
CA VAL A 248 -1.63 1.70 2.53
C VAL A 248 -1.07 2.91 1.77
N GLY A 249 -1.07 4.10 2.37
CA GLY A 249 -0.43 5.29 1.80
C GLY A 249 1.07 5.10 1.55
N TRP A 250 1.79 4.51 2.51
CA TRP A 250 3.22 4.22 2.37
C TRP A 250 3.51 3.04 1.43
N VAL A 251 2.63 2.05 1.37
CA VAL A 251 2.71 0.99 0.35
C VAL A 251 2.58 1.60 -1.05
N LEU A 252 1.65 2.53 -1.25
CA LEU A 252 1.50 3.22 -2.52
C LEU A 252 2.75 4.05 -2.86
N GLU A 253 3.38 4.68 -1.87
CA GLU A 253 4.64 5.41 -2.08
C GLU A 253 5.79 4.48 -2.45
N ALA A 254 5.90 3.32 -1.80
CA ALA A 254 6.84 2.27 -2.20
C ALA A 254 6.62 1.82 -3.66
N MET A 255 5.37 1.73 -4.11
CA MET A 255 5.05 1.41 -5.50
C MET A 255 5.49 2.51 -6.47
N LYS A 256 5.33 3.79 -6.12
CA LYS A 256 5.85 4.92 -6.94
C LYS A 256 7.38 4.90 -7.03
N LEU A 257 8.05 4.74 -5.88
CA LEU A 257 9.51 4.63 -5.80
C LEU A 257 10.02 3.44 -6.62
N CYS A 258 9.37 2.28 -6.52
CA CYS A 258 9.72 1.09 -7.28
C CYS A 258 9.61 1.34 -8.80
N LEU A 259 8.57 2.05 -9.27
CA LEU A 259 8.46 2.44 -10.68
C LEU A 259 9.60 3.35 -11.12
N GLN A 260 9.92 4.36 -10.31
CA GLN A 260 11.02 5.31 -10.55
C GLN A 260 12.38 4.63 -10.62
N MET A 261 12.60 3.64 -9.76
CA MET A 261 13.88 2.93 -9.67
C MET A 261 14.09 1.97 -10.85
N ILE A 262 13.03 1.35 -11.37
CA ILE A 262 13.12 0.27 -12.35
C ILE A 262 12.94 0.76 -13.79
N TYR A 263 12.14 1.81 -14.00
CA TYR A 263 11.74 2.25 -15.34
C TYR A 263 12.13 3.71 -15.59
N SER A 264 12.87 3.98 -16.66
CA SER A 264 13.32 5.35 -17.01
C SER A 264 12.19 6.27 -17.49
N ASN A 265 11.13 5.72 -18.10
CA ASN A 265 9.97 6.48 -18.57
C ASN A 265 8.69 5.80 -18.05
N TYR A 266 8.44 5.96 -16.75
CA TYR A 266 7.28 5.38 -16.08
C TYR A 266 6.08 6.33 -16.19
N LYS A 267 4.90 5.76 -16.50
CA LYS A 267 3.63 6.49 -16.39
C LYS A 267 3.25 6.67 -14.91
N PRO A 268 2.41 7.66 -14.55
CA PRO A 268 1.91 7.80 -13.18
C PRO A 268 1.22 6.52 -12.69
N ILE A 269 1.38 6.17 -11.41
CA ILE A 269 0.73 5.00 -10.81
C ILE A 269 -0.80 5.01 -11.02
N GLY A 270 -1.40 6.19 -10.97
CA GLY A 270 -2.82 6.40 -11.24
C GLY A 270 -3.28 6.03 -12.65
N ASN A 271 -2.37 5.86 -13.63
CA ASN A 271 -2.71 5.44 -14.99
C ASN A 271 -2.30 3.99 -15.31
N HIS A 272 -1.87 3.22 -14.31
CA HIS A 272 -1.67 1.78 -14.45
C HIS A 272 -3.01 1.04 -14.38
N SER A 273 -3.19 0.00 -15.19
CA SER A 273 -4.34 -0.87 -15.13
C SER A 273 -4.43 -1.60 -13.77
N PRO A 274 -5.62 -2.06 -13.35
CA PRO A 274 -5.77 -2.81 -12.11
C PRO A 274 -4.85 -4.05 -12.02
N TYR A 275 -4.59 -4.70 -13.16
CA TYR A 275 -3.64 -5.81 -13.22
C TYR A 275 -2.20 -5.36 -12.95
N GLU A 276 -1.75 -4.28 -13.61
CA GLU A 276 -0.41 -3.72 -13.38
C GLU A 276 -0.23 -3.25 -11.93
N VAL A 277 -1.25 -2.61 -11.34
CA VAL A 277 -1.23 -2.22 -9.92
C VAL A 277 -1.06 -3.43 -9.01
N ARG A 278 -1.80 -4.52 -9.25
CA ARG A 278 -1.64 -5.77 -8.49
C ARG A 278 -0.25 -6.39 -8.64
N GLN A 279 0.29 -6.43 -9.86
CA GLN A 279 1.64 -6.96 -10.10
C GLN A 279 2.72 -6.13 -9.41
N LEU A 280 2.60 -4.80 -9.48
CA LEU A 280 3.52 -3.88 -8.83
C LEU A 280 3.45 -4.01 -7.29
N LEU A 281 2.25 -4.16 -6.72
CA LEU A 281 2.09 -4.38 -5.29
C LEU A 281 2.81 -5.67 -4.84
N TYR A 282 2.60 -6.77 -5.56
CA TYR A 282 3.30 -8.02 -5.26
C TYR A 282 4.81 -7.85 -5.38
N LYS A 283 5.29 -7.16 -6.43
CA LYS A 283 6.71 -6.85 -6.61
C LYS A 283 7.27 -6.06 -5.42
N VAL A 284 6.58 -5.02 -4.95
CA VAL A 284 7.01 -4.24 -3.78
C VAL A 284 7.06 -5.10 -2.51
N LEU A 285 6.03 -5.91 -2.25
CA LEU A 285 5.98 -6.77 -1.06
C LEU A 285 6.99 -7.92 -1.10
N SER A 286 7.51 -8.30 -2.28
CA SER A 286 8.52 -9.33 -2.47
C SER A 286 9.92 -8.78 -2.74
N VAL A 287 10.20 -7.52 -2.37
CA VAL A 287 11.48 -6.84 -2.65
C VAL A 287 12.72 -7.67 -2.26
N ARG A 288 12.64 -8.44 -1.17
CA ARG A 288 13.73 -9.31 -0.71
C ARG A 288 14.13 -10.39 -1.72
N ASP A 289 13.18 -10.86 -2.53
CA ASP A 289 13.37 -12.01 -3.43
C ASP A 289 14.06 -11.60 -4.73
N TRP A 290 13.90 -10.34 -5.17
CA TRP A 290 14.38 -9.88 -6.47
C TRP A 290 15.34 -8.70 -6.41
N ALA A 291 15.46 -7.98 -5.29
CA ALA A 291 16.31 -6.78 -5.20
C ALA A 291 17.79 -7.03 -5.53
N VAL A 292 18.28 -8.24 -5.27
CA VAL A 292 19.64 -8.66 -5.66
C VAL A 292 19.75 -8.84 -7.18
N LYS A 293 18.75 -9.50 -7.78
CA LYS A 293 18.70 -9.77 -9.23
C LYS A 293 18.61 -8.48 -10.04
N GLU A 294 17.77 -7.53 -9.60
CA GLU A 294 17.59 -6.22 -10.25
C GLU A 294 18.65 -5.19 -9.82
N LYS A 295 19.67 -5.60 -9.04
CA LYS A 295 20.80 -4.77 -8.61
C LYS A 295 20.38 -3.45 -7.93
N LEU A 296 19.29 -3.45 -7.16
CA LEU A 296 18.90 -2.29 -6.38
C LEU A 296 20.02 -1.86 -5.43
N THR A 297 20.29 -0.55 -5.37
CA THR A 297 21.28 0.02 -4.46
C THR A 297 20.85 -0.16 -2.99
N PRO A 298 21.78 -0.12 -2.03
CA PRO A 298 21.42 -0.18 -0.61
C PRO A 298 20.38 0.87 -0.21
N LEU A 299 20.52 2.11 -0.70
CA LEU A 299 19.57 3.20 -0.44
C LEU A 299 18.17 2.87 -0.97
N GLN A 300 18.06 2.40 -2.22
CA GLN A 300 16.78 2.03 -2.83
C GLN A 300 16.07 0.91 -2.03
N ARG A 301 16.84 -0.09 -1.57
CA ARG A 301 16.28 -1.16 -0.72
C ARG A 301 15.80 -0.62 0.62
N ARG A 302 16.56 0.28 1.24
CA ARG A 302 16.16 0.93 2.50
C ARG A 302 14.90 1.77 2.35
N GLN A 303 14.76 2.49 1.24
CA GLN A 303 13.55 3.26 0.93
C GLN A 303 12.34 2.34 0.79
N LEU A 304 12.44 1.25 0.02
CA LEU A 304 11.31 0.31 -0.15
C LEU A 304 10.93 -0.41 1.14
N GLU A 305 11.90 -0.98 1.87
CA GLU A 305 11.65 -1.69 3.13
C GLU A 305 11.16 -0.73 4.23
N GLY A 306 11.71 0.49 4.25
CA GLY A 306 11.31 1.56 5.15
C GLY A 306 9.86 1.98 4.94
N CYS A 307 9.41 2.16 3.69
CA CYS A 307 8.01 2.42 3.38
C CYS A 307 7.07 1.31 3.90
N LEU A 308 7.50 0.05 3.85
CA LEU A 308 6.74 -1.10 4.36
C LEU A 308 6.83 -1.26 5.88
N CYS A 309 7.69 -0.49 6.56
CA CYS A 309 8.07 -0.68 7.97
C CYS A 309 8.43 -2.14 8.26
N ARG A 310 9.14 -2.81 7.34
CA ARG A 310 9.39 -4.25 7.46
C ARG A 310 10.57 -4.53 8.37
N VAL A 311 10.30 -5.21 9.48
CA VAL A 311 11.30 -5.54 10.49
C VAL A 311 11.76 -7.02 10.43
N PRO A 312 12.94 -7.36 10.99
CA PRO A 312 13.37 -8.75 11.15
C PRO A 312 12.47 -9.55 12.12
N THR A 313 12.62 -10.87 12.10
CA THR A 313 11.96 -11.74 13.08
C THR A 313 12.45 -11.44 14.50
N GLN A 314 11.53 -11.48 15.47
CA GLN A 314 11.80 -11.15 16.88
C GLN A 314 12.20 -9.70 17.15
N PHE A 315 12.12 -8.80 16.16
CA PHE A 315 12.50 -7.40 16.31
C PHE A 315 11.84 -6.73 17.53
N TYR A 316 10.53 -6.89 17.72
CA TYR A 316 9.84 -6.31 18.89
C TYR A 316 10.39 -6.87 20.21
N ASN A 317 10.62 -8.17 20.31
CA ASN A 317 11.22 -8.77 21.50
C ASN A 317 12.63 -8.24 21.76
N GLN A 318 13.41 -7.99 20.69
CA GLN A 318 14.73 -7.36 20.80
C GLN A 318 14.61 -5.92 21.32
N VAL A 319 13.66 -5.13 20.83
CA VAL A 319 13.42 -3.77 21.32
C VAL A 319 12.98 -3.78 22.79
N TRP A 320 12.18 -4.76 23.21
CA TRP A 320 11.86 -4.96 24.63
C TRP A 320 13.13 -5.20 25.44
N ASP A 321 14.00 -6.10 24.99
CA ASP A 321 15.25 -6.42 25.69
C ASP A 321 16.16 -5.18 25.79
N ILE A 322 16.23 -4.34 24.74
CA ILE A 322 16.91 -3.03 24.80
C ILE A 322 16.26 -2.12 25.84
N LEU A 323 14.93 -2.07 25.88
CA LEU A 323 14.19 -1.24 26.84
C LEU A 323 14.52 -1.62 28.28
N THR A 324 14.63 -2.91 28.61
CA THR A 324 15.05 -3.38 29.96
C THR A 324 16.45 -2.90 30.37
N ARG A 325 17.30 -2.52 29.41
CA ARG A 325 18.67 -2.05 29.62
C ARG A 325 18.82 -0.54 29.42
N THR A 326 17.71 0.18 29.28
CA THR A 326 17.67 1.64 29.07
C THR A 326 16.66 2.27 30.05
N PRO A 327 17.03 2.51 31.32
CA PRO A 327 16.12 3.00 32.36
C PRO A 327 15.44 4.34 32.04
N GLN A 328 16.05 5.16 31.17
CA GLN A 328 15.52 6.45 30.71
C GLN A 328 14.77 6.35 29.37
N GLY A 329 14.54 5.13 28.87
CA GLY A 329 13.83 4.86 27.63
C GLY A 329 14.68 5.03 26.36
N ILE A 330 14.01 4.84 25.22
CA ILE A 330 14.58 4.94 23.87
C ILE A 330 13.92 6.13 23.17
N ARG A 331 14.68 6.97 22.47
CA ARG A 331 14.15 8.16 21.79
C ARG A 331 14.57 8.21 20.33
N VAL A 332 13.65 8.64 19.47
CA VAL A 332 13.89 8.94 18.07
C VAL A 332 12.95 10.04 17.57
N GLN A 333 13.50 11.02 16.85
CA GLN A 333 12.81 12.20 16.32
C GLN A 333 11.88 12.88 17.35
N GLY A 334 12.36 13.02 18.59
CA GLY A 334 11.58 13.63 19.67
C GLY A 334 10.54 12.73 20.34
N HIS A 335 10.23 11.55 19.79
CA HIS A 335 9.30 10.58 20.35
C HIS A 335 10.06 9.60 21.25
N THR A 336 9.52 9.32 22.43
CA THR A 336 10.17 8.48 23.44
C THR A 336 9.35 7.22 23.70
N LEU A 337 9.99 6.06 23.65
CA LEU A 337 9.55 4.82 24.26
C LEU A 337 9.99 4.84 25.72
N PRO A 338 9.09 5.14 26.69
CA PRO A 338 9.51 5.24 28.07
C PRO A 338 9.74 3.83 28.65
N HIS A 339 10.70 3.68 29.55
CA HIS A 339 10.90 2.42 30.27
C HIS A 339 9.73 2.11 31.20
N GLN A 340 9.32 3.08 32.02
CA GLN A 340 8.09 3.00 32.83
C GLN A 340 7.03 3.97 32.29
N PRO A 341 5.75 3.60 32.29
CA PRO A 341 5.18 2.35 32.81
C PRO A 341 5.20 1.18 31.81
N THR A 342 5.90 1.29 30.67
CA THR A 342 5.85 0.28 29.60
C THR A 342 6.21 -1.12 30.11
N LEU A 343 7.32 -1.26 30.84
CA LEU A 343 7.75 -2.57 31.35
C LEU A 343 6.89 -3.09 32.52
N SER A 344 6.21 -2.21 33.26
CA SER A 344 5.31 -2.64 34.34
C SER A 344 3.88 -2.94 33.86
N SER A 345 3.48 -2.43 32.69
CA SER A 345 2.09 -2.48 32.20
C SER A 345 1.89 -3.35 30.97
N MET A 346 2.96 -3.86 30.37
CA MET A 346 2.93 -4.69 29.16
C MET A 346 3.86 -5.89 29.33
N SER A 347 3.85 -6.82 28.38
CA SER A 347 4.80 -7.93 28.35
C SER A 347 5.57 -8.04 27.03
N ARG A 348 6.73 -8.70 27.09
CA ARG A 348 7.73 -8.82 26.00
C ARG A 348 7.15 -9.23 24.64
N SER A 349 6.20 -10.16 24.65
CA SER A 349 5.63 -10.75 23.43
C SER A 349 4.23 -10.23 23.12
N GLU A 350 3.77 -9.19 23.82
CA GLU A 350 2.42 -8.66 23.66
C GLU A 350 2.30 -7.79 22.42
N LEU A 351 1.16 -7.90 21.72
CA LEU A 351 0.86 -7.08 20.55
C LEU A 351 0.87 -5.58 20.89
N LYS A 352 0.36 -5.20 22.07
CA LYS A 352 0.31 -3.79 22.52
C LYS A 352 1.69 -3.13 22.54
N PHE A 353 2.71 -3.86 23.01
CA PHE A 353 4.08 -3.36 22.99
C PHE A 353 4.61 -3.23 21.56
N ALA A 354 4.37 -4.23 20.70
CA ALA A 354 4.79 -4.18 19.31
C ALA A 354 4.16 -2.99 18.55
N LEU A 355 2.89 -2.70 18.81
CA LEU A 355 2.18 -1.54 18.25
C LEU A 355 2.74 -0.20 18.75
N LEU A 356 3.19 -0.13 20.00
CA LEU A 356 3.85 1.06 20.55
C LEU A 356 5.21 1.31 19.88
N VAL A 357 5.98 0.25 19.61
CA VAL A 357 7.25 0.36 18.87
C VAL A 357 6.99 0.78 17.41
N GLU A 358 5.99 0.18 16.76
CA GLU A 358 5.55 0.59 15.42
C GLU A 358 5.17 2.06 15.38
N ASP A 359 4.39 2.56 16.34
CA ASP A 359 3.98 3.97 16.40
C ASP A 359 5.21 4.90 16.38
N ILE A 360 6.22 4.62 17.18
CA ILE A 360 7.47 5.40 17.23
C ILE A 360 8.21 5.37 15.88
N LEU A 361 8.33 4.20 15.24
CA LEU A 361 8.95 4.09 13.92
C LEU A 361 8.12 4.81 12.83
N ASN A 362 6.80 4.84 13.00
CA ASN A 362 5.85 5.41 12.06
C ASN A 362 5.85 6.94 12.02
N HIS A 363 6.36 7.60 13.09
CA HIS A 363 6.60 9.05 13.11
C HIS A 363 7.74 9.49 12.18
N ILE A 364 8.68 8.59 11.89
CA ILE A 364 9.81 8.87 11.00
C ILE A 364 9.31 9.03 9.57
N GLN A 365 9.45 10.21 8.97
CA GLN A 365 8.93 10.48 7.61
C GLN A 365 9.84 9.97 6.48
N GLN A 366 11.16 9.90 6.70
CA GLN A 366 12.09 9.43 5.68
C GLN A 366 12.20 7.89 5.75
N PRO A 367 11.76 7.14 4.72
CA PRO A 367 11.72 5.69 4.79
C PRO A 367 13.12 5.07 4.94
N GLU A 368 14.13 5.59 4.25
CA GLU A 368 15.52 5.15 4.43
C GLU A 368 16.03 5.37 5.86
N TYR A 369 15.65 6.48 6.49
CA TYR A 369 16.02 6.74 7.89
C TYR A 369 15.29 5.79 8.83
N ARG A 370 13.99 5.53 8.60
CA ARG A 370 13.22 4.53 9.34
C ARG A 370 13.91 3.17 9.30
N GLN A 371 14.39 2.76 8.12
CA GLN A 371 15.12 1.51 7.97
C GLN A 371 16.47 1.51 8.70
N ILE A 372 17.21 2.62 8.69
CA ILE A 372 18.46 2.78 9.46
C ILE A 372 18.20 2.66 10.97
N ILE A 373 17.08 3.20 11.47
CA ILE A 373 16.69 3.07 12.88
C ILE A 373 16.37 1.60 13.25
N VAL A 374 15.69 0.87 12.36
CA VAL A 374 15.46 -0.58 12.53
C VAL A 374 16.79 -1.35 12.56
N GLU A 375 17.70 -1.07 11.62
CA GLU A 375 19.05 -1.66 11.59
C GLU A 375 19.84 -1.35 12.87
N LEU A 376 19.81 -0.10 13.33
CA LEU A 376 20.48 0.35 14.56
C LEU A 376 19.95 -0.38 15.80
N LEU A 377 18.63 -0.51 15.94
CA LEU A 377 18.04 -1.25 17.06
C LEU A 377 18.47 -2.72 17.06
N CYS A 378 18.55 -3.37 15.89
CA CYS A 378 19.11 -4.73 15.80
C CYS A 378 20.58 -4.79 16.24
N ILE A 379 21.39 -3.78 15.88
CA ILE A 379 22.79 -3.68 16.29
C ILE A 379 22.90 -3.51 17.80
N VAL A 380 22.13 -2.59 18.39
CA VAL A 380 22.08 -2.37 19.85
C VAL A 380 21.67 -3.65 20.57
N SER A 381 20.62 -4.33 20.12
CA SER A 381 20.20 -5.62 20.68
C SER A 381 21.32 -6.65 20.62
N THR A 382 22.04 -6.74 19.50
CA THR A 382 23.13 -7.72 19.34
C THR A 382 24.29 -7.41 20.30
N ILE A 383 24.63 -6.14 20.49
CA ILE A 383 25.69 -5.71 21.43
C ILE A 383 25.28 -6.03 22.86
N LEU A 384 24.06 -5.70 23.29
CA LEU A 384 23.57 -5.99 24.64
C LEU A 384 23.48 -7.49 24.92
N GLN A 385 23.02 -8.29 23.96
CA GLN A 385 22.95 -9.75 24.11
C GLN A 385 24.33 -10.40 24.29
N ARG A 386 25.36 -9.86 23.63
CA ARG A 386 26.74 -10.35 23.78
C ARG A 386 27.43 -9.86 25.04
N ASN A 387 26.91 -8.81 25.67
CA ASN A 387 27.51 -8.16 26.83
C ASN A 387 26.41 -7.87 27.88
N PRO A 388 25.92 -8.90 28.58
CA PRO A 388 24.79 -8.81 29.52
C PRO A 388 25.06 -7.92 30.75
N GLU A 389 26.28 -7.45 30.95
CA GLU A 389 26.70 -6.49 31.97
C GLU A 389 26.47 -5.02 31.54
N LEU A 390 26.22 -4.75 30.25
CA LEU A 390 26.06 -3.39 29.74
C LEU A 390 24.64 -2.84 29.95
N THR A 391 24.55 -1.65 30.52
CA THR A 391 23.28 -0.92 30.70
C THR A 391 23.53 0.55 30.36
N PHE A 392 22.58 1.18 29.67
CA PHE A 392 22.65 2.61 29.37
C PHE A 392 22.25 3.41 30.60
N ARG A 393 23.00 4.46 30.96
CA ARG A 393 22.63 5.35 32.07
C ARG A 393 21.63 6.43 31.65
N ASN A 394 21.82 6.96 30.45
CA ASN A 394 21.01 8.03 29.88
C ASN A 394 19.97 7.46 28.92
N GLN A 395 19.07 8.33 28.46
CA GLN A 395 18.14 8.01 27.39
C GLN A 395 18.92 7.55 26.15
N LEU A 396 18.49 6.45 25.54
CA LEU A 396 19.08 5.96 24.30
C LEU A 396 18.55 6.80 23.13
N ASP A 397 19.26 7.87 22.78
CA ASP A 397 18.93 8.73 21.65
C ASP A 397 19.46 8.13 20.34
N LEU A 398 18.54 7.63 19.52
CA LEU A 398 18.88 7.00 18.25
C LEU A 398 19.32 8.01 17.19
N ASP A 399 18.85 9.26 17.26
CA ASP A 399 19.25 10.32 16.33
C ASP A 399 20.72 10.69 16.57
N GLU A 400 21.12 10.83 17.83
CA GLU A 400 22.52 11.09 18.23
C GLU A 400 23.44 9.97 17.74
N LEU A 401 23.05 8.71 17.93
CA LEU A 401 23.84 7.56 17.48
C LEU A 401 24.05 7.53 15.96
N VAL A 402 23.01 7.82 15.18
CA VAL A 402 23.15 7.90 13.71
C VAL A 402 24.02 9.10 13.32
N SER A 403 23.88 10.24 14.00
CA SER A 403 24.71 11.43 13.77
C SER A 403 26.19 11.16 14.05
N GLU A 404 26.51 10.53 15.18
CA GLU A 404 27.89 10.17 15.53
C GLU A 404 28.48 9.12 14.57
N ALA A 405 27.68 8.14 14.15
CA ALA A 405 28.09 7.19 13.13
C ALA A 405 28.43 7.89 11.81
N PHE A 406 27.60 8.83 11.38
CA PHE A 406 27.83 9.63 10.18
C PHE A 406 29.07 10.52 10.29
N LYS A 407 29.28 11.19 11.43
CA LYS A 407 30.50 12.00 11.66
C LYS A 407 31.76 11.16 11.56
N MET A 408 31.76 9.96 12.14
CA MET A 408 32.90 9.03 12.02
C MET A 408 33.10 8.57 10.58
N PHE A 409 32.02 8.31 9.84
CA PHE A 409 32.09 7.98 8.42
C PHE A 409 32.72 9.12 7.60
N CYS A 410 32.27 10.36 7.79
CA CYS A 410 32.81 11.52 7.09
C CYS A 410 34.29 11.74 7.41
N LYS A 411 34.68 11.60 8.68
CA LYS A 411 36.07 11.74 9.11
C LYS A 411 36.99 10.71 8.45
N ASP A 412 36.55 9.45 8.37
CA ASP A 412 37.36 8.38 7.78
C ASP A 412 37.46 8.46 6.23
N HIS A 413 36.63 9.30 5.59
CA HIS A 413 36.59 9.49 4.12
C HIS A 413 36.96 10.91 3.68
N ASP A 414 37.50 11.75 4.57
CA ASP A 414 37.86 13.15 4.30
C ASP A 414 36.68 14.02 3.79
N LEU A 415 35.47 13.80 4.33
CA LEU A 415 34.21 14.47 3.93
C LEU A 415 33.66 15.41 5.01
N GLU A 416 34.52 16.07 5.81
CA GLU A 416 34.11 16.79 7.02
C GLU A 416 33.08 17.93 6.80
N GLU A 417 32.98 18.47 5.58
CA GLU A 417 32.00 19.53 5.23
C GLU A 417 30.65 18.98 4.72
N VAL A 418 30.55 17.68 4.43
CA VAL A 418 29.35 17.07 3.86
C VAL A 418 28.30 16.86 4.94
N ARG A 419 27.15 17.53 4.78
CA ARG A 419 25.98 17.37 5.65
C ARG A 419 24.96 16.36 5.14
N ASP A 420 25.12 15.92 3.89
CA ASP A 420 24.19 14.98 3.27
C ASP A 420 24.45 13.55 3.76
N VAL A 421 23.52 13.05 4.58
CA VAL A 421 23.57 11.70 5.16
C VAL A 421 23.22 10.62 4.12
N SER A 422 22.63 10.99 2.97
CA SER A 422 22.24 10.04 1.93
C SER A 422 23.41 9.22 1.41
N MET A 423 24.62 9.77 1.36
CA MET A 423 25.84 9.01 1.00
C MET A 423 26.13 7.88 1.98
N PHE A 424 25.98 8.13 3.28
CA PHE A 424 26.14 7.11 4.31
C PHE A 424 25.04 6.05 4.19
N PHE A 425 23.79 6.45 3.96
CA PHE A 425 22.68 5.52 3.74
C PHE A 425 22.74 4.78 2.40
N ALA A 426 23.53 5.25 1.43
CA ALA A 426 23.80 4.55 0.18
C ALA A 426 24.94 3.53 0.29
N SER A 427 25.75 3.60 1.35
CA SER A 427 26.87 2.69 1.58
C SER A 427 26.40 1.26 1.82
N ILE A 428 27.27 0.30 1.48
CA ILE A 428 26.99 -1.13 1.68
C ILE A 428 26.68 -1.44 3.16
N PRO A 429 25.79 -2.41 3.45
CA PRO A 429 25.32 -2.65 4.82
C PRO A 429 26.42 -2.93 5.84
N SER A 430 27.52 -3.59 5.46
CA SER A 430 28.64 -3.86 6.35
C SER A 430 29.34 -2.58 6.84
N VAL A 431 29.46 -1.59 5.95
CA VAL A 431 30.07 -0.28 6.28
C VAL A 431 29.17 0.48 7.24
N THR A 432 27.88 0.64 6.91
CA THR A 432 26.94 1.34 7.80
C THR A 432 26.81 0.65 9.15
N THR A 433 26.75 -0.68 9.17
CA THR A 433 26.70 -1.48 10.40
C THR A 433 27.94 -1.24 11.27
N GLY A 434 29.12 -1.17 10.66
CA GLY A 434 30.37 -0.91 11.38
C GLY A 434 30.38 0.45 12.08
N TYR A 435 29.95 1.51 11.40
CA TYR A 435 29.89 2.85 11.98
C TYR A 435 28.79 2.99 13.05
N LEU A 436 27.62 2.41 12.81
CA LEU A 436 26.53 2.37 13.80
C LEU A 436 26.96 1.61 15.06
N ALA A 437 27.61 0.44 14.90
CA ALA A 437 28.13 -0.32 16.03
C ALA A 437 29.21 0.44 16.81
N ARG A 438 30.14 1.12 16.12
CA ARG A 438 31.13 2.00 16.75
C ARG A 438 30.46 3.11 17.56
N ALA A 439 29.40 3.72 17.03
CA ALA A 439 28.68 4.79 17.73
C ALA A 439 28.01 4.27 19.00
N VAL A 440 27.36 3.11 18.93
CA VAL A 440 26.74 2.44 20.09
C VAL A 440 27.78 2.13 21.15
N VAL A 441 28.89 1.49 20.78
CA VAL A 441 29.97 1.15 21.73
C VAL A 441 30.54 2.41 22.37
N ASN A 442 30.81 3.46 21.59
CA ASN A 442 31.30 4.73 22.13
C ASN A 442 30.31 5.38 23.11
N ASN A 443 29.01 5.32 22.83
CA ASN A 443 27.98 5.84 23.72
C ASN A 443 27.93 5.05 25.04
N VAL A 444 27.96 3.71 24.96
CA VAL A 444 28.02 2.85 26.15
C VAL A 444 29.31 3.05 26.94
N LEU A 445 30.46 3.27 26.29
CA LEU A 445 31.73 3.50 26.99
C LEU A 445 31.82 4.89 27.62
N LYS A 446 31.27 5.93 26.98
CA LYS A 446 31.26 7.30 27.52
C LYS A 446 30.25 7.46 28.66
N GLY A 447 29.12 6.76 28.59
CA GLY A 447 27.99 6.91 29.52
C GLY A 447 27.75 5.74 30.47
N GLY A 448 28.27 4.54 30.19
CA GLY A 448 28.01 3.31 30.94
C GLY A 448 29.00 3.10 32.08
N GLN A 449 28.50 2.62 33.23
CA GLN A 449 29.32 1.82 34.14
C GLN A 449 29.18 0.39 33.63
N LEU A 450 30.27 -0.38 33.63
CA LEU A 450 30.16 -1.84 33.71
C LEU A 450 29.43 -2.09 35.03
N ALA A 451 28.11 -2.24 34.99
CA ALA A 451 27.38 -2.65 36.17
C ALA A 451 27.75 -4.11 36.39
N THR A 452 28.68 -4.37 37.29
CA THR A 452 28.79 -5.69 37.91
C THR A 452 27.42 -5.99 38.47
N ALA A 453 26.74 -6.97 37.90
CA ALA A 453 25.46 -7.42 38.41
C ALA A 453 25.61 -7.63 39.91
N ASN A 454 24.98 -6.78 40.72
CA ASN A 454 24.60 -7.18 42.05
C ASN A 454 23.53 -8.24 41.83
N ILE A 455 23.97 -9.48 41.66
CA ILE A 455 23.22 -10.66 42.06
C ILE A 455 23.15 -10.56 43.58
N GLY A 456 22.30 -9.65 44.06
CA GLY A 456 21.81 -9.69 45.40
C GLY A 456 20.92 -10.91 45.46
N ASN A 457 21.38 -11.94 46.16
CA ASN A 457 20.53 -12.99 46.68
C ASN A 457 19.36 -12.32 47.41
N GLN A 458 18.23 -12.18 46.73
CA GLN A 458 16.93 -12.19 47.37
C GLN A 458 16.42 -13.60 47.19
N GLU A 459 16.89 -14.48 48.06
CA GLU A 459 16.07 -15.58 48.53
C GLU A 459 14.82 -14.91 49.14
N GLU A 460 13.75 -14.83 48.36
CA GLU A 460 12.41 -14.62 48.92
C GLU A 460 12.11 -15.88 49.75
N GLU A 461 12.38 -15.80 51.05
CA GLU A 461 11.81 -16.70 52.04
C GLU A 461 10.29 -16.54 51.99
N ASP A 462 9.62 -17.45 51.27
CA ASP A 462 8.20 -17.72 51.35
C ASP A 462 7.86 -18.24 52.77
N PHE A 463 7.77 -17.34 53.75
CA PHE A 463 7.08 -17.62 55.00
C PHE A 463 5.58 -17.43 54.80
N CYS A 464 4.92 -18.55 54.51
CA CYS A 464 3.49 -18.74 54.60
C CYS A 464 2.96 -18.22 55.95
N LYS A 465 2.20 -17.11 55.95
CA LYS A 465 1.42 -16.68 57.11
C LYS A 465 -0.02 -17.14 56.94
N ILE A 466 -0.34 -18.21 57.65
CA ILE A 466 -1.71 -18.60 57.98
C ILE A 466 -2.26 -17.59 58.98
N SER A 467 -3.40 -16.98 58.67
CA SER A 467 -4.38 -16.47 59.63
C SER A 467 -5.76 -16.49 58.99
#